data_AF-A0A1M3EA12-F1
#
_entry.id   AF-A0A1M3EA12-F1
#
_cell.length_a   1.000
_cell.length_b   1.000
_cell.length_c   1.000
_cell.angle_alpha   90.00
_cell.angle_beta   90.00
_cell.angle_gamma   90.00
#
_symmetry.space_group_name_H-M   'P 1'
#
loop_
_entity.id
_entity.type
_entity.pdbx_description
1 polymer ?
#
loop_
_entity_poly.entity_id
_entity_poly.type
_entity_poly.pdbx_seq_one_letter_code
_entity_poly.pdbx_strand_id
1 'polypeptide(L)'
;MHLVFKPYSEIRDLSTGHLIITLTAADFENVQFKDGDTVLPFVNCFFEKLTIINREEIPFGNISIAFFNCLLPEIEVKTIQSQNITLGFYHSFVSGKIESSNLRSIDLNNCLTPSELFLIGAPSVQIKFTKENFDGDRWQGLFIQYYIQESYRLLEKEIKFNIYDPKNLHISSNFLYQEEFFKPEVFLSYKAGEDHITTIVKGVSLNALSISGNPAGVVAFENAKIKSLYIYDFYPTGDASLFSIAPVSLSDEENKIGIHNSKLDGVEFDNVSFDSYALISFYRTKFSKAVFTSCNFPEDYETFSKFVPIENVHYPDKKSDNYAKAQYEIFLQLKKALEDRGNYYEAQKLQAISHEALRQIENVPFFDKAILRINNLSNNHGLSIKRPLIGFFVISIPLYVLYLFSINRIFNAENFDPSLIGYYFSFIDITHRVDFLVEKGQFAWWTLIIDYTAKIMVGFFIYQFISAFRKYGKR
;
A
#
# COMPACT_ATOMS: atom_id res chain seq x y z
N MET A 1 14.49 10.57 -42.87
CA MET A 1 15.91 10.80 -43.26
C MET A 1 16.73 9.60 -42.79
N HIS A 2 17.61 9.08 -43.64
CA HIS A 2 18.65 8.12 -43.21
C HIS A 2 19.89 8.91 -42.82
N LEU A 3 20.40 8.70 -41.61
CA LEU A 3 21.60 9.37 -41.13
C LEU A 3 22.79 8.43 -41.28
N VAL A 4 23.81 8.88 -42.02
CA VAL A 4 25.13 8.26 -42.01
C VAL A 4 25.87 8.79 -40.80
N PHE A 5 26.25 7.91 -39.88
CA PHE A 5 27.00 8.27 -38.67
C PHE A 5 28.40 7.67 -38.72
N LYS A 6 29.29 8.22 -37.90
CA LYS A 6 30.62 7.68 -37.67
C LYS A 6 30.75 7.35 -36.18
N PRO A 7 31.04 6.10 -35.79
CA PRO A 7 31.23 5.75 -34.38
C PRO A 7 32.22 6.70 -33.67
N TYR A 8 31.92 6.99 -32.41
CA TYR A 8 32.64 7.93 -31.55
C TYR A 8 32.66 9.39 -32.04
N SER A 9 31.84 9.73 -33.02
CA SER A 9 31.65 11.12 -33.47
C SER A 9 30.29 11.62 -33.00
N GLU A 10 30.29 12.80 -32.40
CA GLU A 10 29.08 13.38 -31.84
C GLU A 10 28.17 13.97 -32.92
N ILE A 11 26.86 13.71 -32.77
CA ILE A 11 25.81 14.28 -33.60
C ILE A 11 25.09 15.34 -32.76
N ARG A 12 25.35 16.62 -33.07
CA ARG A 12 24.82 17.78 -32.33
C ARG A 12 23.75 18.52 -33.13
N ASP A 13 22.78 19.10 -32.42
CA ASP A 13 21.85 20.13 -32.94
C ASP A 13 21.04 19.68 -34.17
N LEU A 14 20.84 18.36 -34.33
CA LEU A 14 20.09 17.81 -35.45
C LEU A 14 18.59 17.93 -35.19
N SER A 15 17.88 18.53 -36.15
CA SER A 15 16.42 18.67 -36.15
C SER A 15 15.84 18.06 -37.41
N THR A 16 14.98 17.06 -37.28
CA THR A 16 14.27 16.47 -38.43
C THR A 16 12.91 15.91 -38.00
N GLY A 17 12.00 15.73 -38.97
CA GLY A 17 10.73 15.07 -38.71
C GLY A 17 10.95 13.62 -38.31
N HIS A 18 11.15 12.73 -39.29
CA HIS A 18 11.41 11.31 -39.04
C HIS A 18 12.86 10.92 -39.29
N LEU A 19 13.57 10.52 -38.24
CA LEU A 19 14.90 9.94 -38.30
C LEU A 19 14.85 8.42 -38.21
N ILE A 20 15.54 7.73 -39.12
CA ILE A 20 15.73 6.27 -39.06
C ILE A 20 17.23 5.99 -38.87
N ILE A 21 17.59 5.42 -37.72
CA ILE A 21 18.93 4.91 -37.42
C ILE A 21 18.93 3.42 -37.76
N THR A 22 19.72 3.03 -38.75
CA THR A 22 19.94 1.62 -39.09
C THR A 22 21.37 1.26 -38.73
N LEU A 23 21.56 0.30 -37.82
CA LEU A 23 22.86 -0.20 -37.42
C LEU A 23 23.19 -1.47 -38.19
N THR A 24 24.32 -1.47 -38.88
CA THR A 24 24.88 -2.59 -39.64
C THR A 24 26.31 -2.87 -39.19
N ALA A 25 26.81 -4.08 -39.43
CA ALA A 25 28.19 -4.46 -39.15
C ALA A 25 29.19 -3.60 -39.93
N ALA A 26 28.82 -3.17 -41.13
CA ALA A 26 29.63 -2.29 -41.99
C ALA A 26 29.95 -0.93 -41.32
N ASP A 27 29.03 -0.40 -40.50
CA ASP A 27 29.24 0.86 -39.78
C ASP A 27 30.39 0.79 -38.76
N PHE A 28 30.79 -0.44 -38.37
CA PHE A 28 31.82 -0.71 -37.36
C PHE A 28 33.07 -1.37 -37.95
N GLU A 29 33.14 -1.57 -39.27
CA GLU A 29 34.33 -2.10 -39.93
C GLU A 29 35.52 -1.15 -39.74
N ASN A 30 36.66 -1.70 -39.31
CA ASN A 30 37.89 -0.96 -39.02
C ASN A 30 37.77 0.08 -37.90
N VAL A 31 36.71 0.03 -37.08
CA VAL A 31 36.57 0.84 -35.88
C VAL A 31 37.16 0.07 -34.69
N GLN A 32 38.15 0.65 -34.01
CA GLN A 32 38.67 0.06 -32.78
C GLN A 32 37.68 0.29 -31.63
N PHE A 33 37.26 -0.78 -30.96
CA PHE A 33 36.42 -0.68 -29.76
C PHE A 33 37.17 0.02 -28.62
N LYS A 34 36.48 0.98 -27.99
CA LYS A 34 36.91 1.69 -26.79
C LYS A 34 35.90 1.43 -25.68
N ASP A 35 36.33 0.70 -24.66
CA ASP A 35 35.46 0.37 -23.53
C ASP A 35 35.14 1.62 -22.70
N GLY A 36 33.90 1.72 -22.22
CA GLY A 36 33.40 2.87 -21.47
C GLY A 36 32.99 4.09 -22.31
N ASP A 37 33.44 4.20 -23.57
CA ASP A 37 33.08 5.32 -24.44
C ASP A 37 31.66 5.18 -25.01
N THR A 38 31.00 6.33 -25.24
CA THR A 38 29.73 6.36 -25.97
C THR A 38 29.97 6.22 -27.46
N VAL A 39 29.38 5.19 -28.08
CA VAL A 39 29.61 4.88 -29.49
C VAL A 39 28.85 5.83 -30.40
N LEU A 40 27.58 6.13 -30.11
CA LEU A 40 26.76 7.07 -30.88
C LEU A 40 26.14 8.12 -29.95
N PRO A 41 26.85 9.22 -29.66
CA PRO A 41 26.32 10.33 -28.86
C PRO A 41 25.52 11.30 -29.73
N PHE A 42 24.24 11.45 -29.40
CA PHE A 42 23.33 12.47 -29.90
C PHE A 42 23.14 13.54 -28.83
N VAL A 43 23.34 14.81 -29.17
CA VAL A 43 23.31 15.90 -28.19
C VAL A 43 22.47 17.05 -28.71
N ASN A 44 21.57 17.57 -27.86
CA ASN A 44 20.67 18.67 -28.20
C ASN A 44 19.96 18.40 -29.54
N CYS A 45 19.21 17.31 -29.65
CA CYS A 45 18.56 16.93 -30.91
C CYS A 45 17.04 16.97 -30.77
N PHE A 46 16.34 17.17 -31.88
CA PHE A 46 14.88 17.05 -31.97
C PHE A 46 14.47 16.16 -33.14
N PHE A 47 13.76 15.07 -32.82
CA PHE A 47 13.21 14.16 -33.80
C PHE A 47 11.72 13.98 -33.54
N GLU A 48 10.85 14.46 -34.42
CA GLU A 48 9.39 14.23 -34.29
C GLU A 48 9.08 12.73 -34.18
N LYS A 49 9.82 11.90 -34.93
CA LYS A 49 9.83 10.46 -34.81
C LYS A 49 11.26 9.91 -34.95
N LEU A 50 11.64 8.99 -34.07
CA LEU A 50 12.90 8.27 -34.11
C LEU A 50 12.66 6.76 -34.23
N THR A 51 13.21 6.12 -35.25
CA THR A 51 13.18 4.66 -35.40
C THR A 51 14.59 4.08 -35.36
N ILE A 52 14.83 3.09 -34.49
CA ILE A 52 16.13 2.40 -34.41
C ILE A 52 15.95 0.94 -34.86
N ILE A 53 16.80 0.52 -35.79
CA ILE A 53 16.74 -0.79 -36.45
C ILE A 53 18.13 -1.43 -36.46
N ASN A 54 18.21 -2.70 -36.09
CA ASN A 54 19.36 -3.57 -36.27
C ASN A 54 18.88 -4.97 -36.72
N ARG A 55 19.26 -5.37 -37.94
CA ARG A 55 18.78 -6.60 -38.62
C ARG A 55 19.84 -7.69 -38.75
N GLU A 56 20.97 -7.50 -38.12
CA GLU A 56 22.07 -8.46 -38.12
C GLU A 56 22.83 -8.38 -36.81
N GLU A 57 23.54 -9.44 -36.48
CA GLU A 57 24.45 -9.45 -35.35
C GLU A 57 25.71 -8.63 -35.69
N ILE A 58 26.04 -7.66 -34.85
CA ILE A 58 27.20 -6.80 -35.03
C ILE A 58 28.32 -7.32 -34.12
N PRO A 59 29.40 -7.91 -34.68
CA PRO A 59 30.54 -8.44 -33.92
C PRO A 59 31.45 -7.31 -33.43
N PHE A 60 30.91 -6.41 -32.61
CA PHE A 60 31.58 -5.29 -31.97
C PHE A 60 31.50 -5.43 -30.45
N GLY A 61 32.23 -4.59 -29.72
CA GLY A 61 32.05 -4.47 -28.27
C GLY A 61 30.68 -3.89 -27.91
N ASN A 62 30.58 -3.19 -26.78
CA ASN A 62 29.33 -2.53 -26.41
C ASN A 62 28.98 -1.40 -27.40
N ILE A 63 27.77 -1.40 -27.95
CA ILE A 63 27.26 -0.32 -28.81
C ILE A 63 26.30 0.54 -27.99
N SER A 64 26.82 1.62 -27.42
CA SER A 64 26.05 2.59 -26.65
C SER A 64 25.53 3.71 -27.55
N ILE A 65 24.20 3.78 -27.71
CA ILE A 65 23.52 4.90 -28.36
C ILE A 65 22.98 5.79 -27.24
N ALA A 66 23.50 7.02 -27.13
CA ALA A 66 23.14 7.91 -26.04
C ALA A 66 22.54 9.20 -26.56
N PHE A 67 21.41 9.61 -25.97
CA PHE A 67 20.72 10.86 -26.26
C PHE A 67 20.85 11.78 -25.05
N PHE A 68 21.56 12.89 -25.22
CA PHE A 68 21.76 13.90 -24.20
C PHE A 68 20.97 15.16 -24.56
N ASN A 69 20.07 15.58 -23.67
CA ASN A 69 19.23 16.76 -23.88
C ASN A 69 18.44 16.68 -25.21
N CYS A 70 17.88 15.52 -25.55
CA CYS A 70 17.13 15.35 -26.80
C CYS A 70 15.61 15.43 -26.55
N LEU A 71 14.88 15.84 -27.59
CA LEU A 71 13.42 15.84 -27.65
C LEU A 71 12.96 14.73 -28.61
N LEU A 72 12.42 13.66 -28.04
CA LEU A 72 12.04 12.42 -28.71
C LEU A 72 10.57 12.06 -28.40
N PRO A 73 9.59 12.82 -28.91
CA PRO A 73 8.16 12.60 -28.64
C PRO A 73 7.62 11.25 -29.15
N GLU A 74 8.23 10.66 -30.18
CA GLU A 74 7.85 9.32 -30.68
C GLU A 74 9.09 8.49 -31.02
N ILE A 75 9.54 7.66 -30.08
CA ILE A 75 10.57 6.64 -30.32
C ILE A 75 9.95 5.28 -30.64
N GLU A 76 10.53 4.57 -31.62
CA GLU A 76 10.16 3.21 -31.99
C GLU A 76 11.41 2.32 -32.15
N VAL A 77 11.50 1.29 -31.31
CA VAL A 77 12.54 0.25 -31.39
C VAL A 77 11.86 -1.11 -31.38
N LYS A 78 12.06 -1.93 -32.43
CA LYS A 78 11.39 -3.24 -32.57
C LYS A 78 12.31 -4.34 -33.09
N THR A 79 13.07 -4.05 -34.14
CA THR A 79 13.95 -5.03 -34.78
C THR A 79 15.36 -4.80 -34.30
N ILE A 80 15.78 -5.53 -33.27
CA ILE A 80 17.16 -5.54 -32.78
C ILE A 80 17.61 -7.00 -32.71
N GLN A 81 18.69 -7.35 -33.41
CA GLN A 81 19.25 -8.70 -33.42
C GLN A 81 20.47 -8.83 -32.51
N SER A 82 21.30 -7.78 -32.43
CA SER A 82 22.53 -7.78 -31.64
C SER A 82 22.24 -7.67 -30.13
N GLN A 83 23.01 -8.41 -29.33
CA GLN A 83 22.87 -8.46 -27.86
C GLN A 83 23.72 -7.45 -27.09
N ASN A 84 24.52 -6.66 -27.80
CA ASN A 84 25.49 -5.70 -27.25
C ASN A 84 25.05 -4.23 -27.38
N ILE A 85 23.78 -3.96 -27.73
CA ILE A 85 23.27 -2.60 -27.90
C ILE A 85 22.64 -2.08 -26.61
N THR A 86 23.12 -0.92 -26.14
CA THR A 86 22.56 -0.18 -25.02
C THR A 86 21.95 1.13 -25.51
N LEU A 87 20.75 1.46 -25.04
CA LEU A 87 20.10 2.75 -25.28
C LEU A 87 20.14 3.60 -24.02
N GLY A 88 20.77 4.77 -24.08
CA GLY A 88 20.86 5.71 -22.97
C GLY A 88 20.13 7.01 -23.27
N PHE A 89 19.32 7.48 -22.33
CA PHE A 89 18.63 8.77 -22.39
C PHE A 89 19.00 9.57 -21.15
N TYR A 90 19.50 10.78 -21.36
CA TYR A 90 20.05 11.63 -20.31
C TYR A 90 19.46 13.03 -20.47
N HIS A 91 18.72 13.51 -19.46
CA HIS A 91 18.07 14.83 -19.49
C HIS A 91 17.17 15.04 -20.71
N SER A 92 16.56 13.97 -21.21
CA SER A 92 15.83 13.97 -22.48
C SER A 92 14.32 13.85 -22.26
N PHE A 93 13.55 14.36 -23.21
CA PHE A 93 12.14 14.05 -23.35
C PHE A 93 12.01 12.83 -24.23
N VAL A 94 11.39 11.77 -23.74
CA VAL A 94 11.28 10.52 -24.46
C VAL A 94 9.89 9.93 -24.27
N SER A 95 9.21 9.64 -25.36
CA SER A 95 7.90 9.00 -25.35
C SER A 95 7.79 8.08 -26.56
N GLY A 96 6.97 7.03 -26.45
CA GLY A 96 6.85 6.00 -27.49
C GLY A 96 7.13 4.60 -26.97
N LYS A 97 7.65 3.72 -27.83
CA LYS A 97 7.75 2.28 -27.60
C LYS A 97 9.15 1.74 -27.89
N ILE A 98 9.78 1.14 -26.89
CA ILE A 98 11.02 0.37 -27.01
C ILE A 98 10.70 -1.09 -26.69
N GLU A 99 10.71 -1.95 -27.72
CA GLU A 99 10.32 -3.36 -27.63
C GLU A 99 11.45 -4.23 -28.20
N SER A 100 12.23 -4.86 -27.32
CA SER A 100 13.29 -5.77 -27.73
C SER A 100 13.85 -6.56 -26.55
N SER A 101 13.86 -7.89 -26.67
CA SER A 101 14.53 -8.81 -25.75
C SER A 101 16.02 -8.99 -26.03
N ASN A 102 16.53 -8.47 -27.14
CA ASN A 102 17.94 -8.55 -27.50
C ASN A 102 18.72 -7.30 -27.09
N LEU A 103 18.08 -6.21 -26.65
CA LEU A 103 18.83 -5.09 -26.11
C LEU A 103 19.64 -5.52 -24.90
N ARG A 104 20.84 -4.96 -24.73
CA ARG A 104 21.63 -5.20 -23.53
C ARG A 104 21.00 -4.50 -22.33
N SER A 105 20.74 -3.19 -22.47
CA SER A 105 20.14 -2.37 -21.42
C SER A 105 19.47 -1.12 -21.99
N ILE A 106 18.56 -0.56 -21.20
CA ILE A 106 17.96 0.76 -21.39
C ILE A 106 18.25 1.58 -20.13
N ASP A 107 18.91 2.71 -20.28
CA ASP A 107 19.30 3.60 -19.19
C ASP A 107 18.59 4.94 -19.36
N LEU A 108 17.80 5.33 -18.37
CA LEU A 108 17.08 6.60 -18.32
C LEU A 108 17.55 7.39 -17.09
N ASN A 109 18.15 8.55 -17.31
CA ASN A 109 18.57 9.43 -16.23
C ASN A 109 17.95 10.82 -16.40
N ASN A 110 17.20 11.26 -15.39
CA ASN A 110 16.48 12.55 -15.40
C ASN A 110 15.71 12.73 -16.70
N CYS A 111 14.86 11.76 -17.08
CA CYS A 111 14.09 11.82 -18.32
C CYS A 111 12.61 12.14 -18.02
N LEU A 112 11.98 12.87 -18.93
CA LEU A 112 10.55 13.20 -18.89
C LEU A 112 9.80 12.42 -19.96
N THR A 113 8.62 11.89 -19.63
CA THR A 113 7.82 11.04 -20.52
C THR A 113 6.36 11.53 -20.67
N PRO A 114 6.15 12.73 -21.23
CA PRO A 114 4.84 13.43 -21.21
C PRO A 114 3.72 12.74 -22.00
N SER A 115 4.05 11.81 -22.90
CA SER A 115 3.07 11.02 -23.68
C SER A 115 3.21 9.51 -23.42
N GLU A 116 3.82 9.14 -22.29
CA GLU A 116 4.13 7.77 -21.86
C GLU A 116 5.32 7.11 -22.60
N LEU A 117 6.04 6.24 -21.89
CA LEU A 117 7.11 5.42 -22.45
C LEU A 117 6.86 3.93 -22.15
N PHE A 118 6.77 3.13 -23.21
CA PHE A 118 6.58 1.69 -23.14
C PHE A 118 7.92 0.98 -23.31
N LEU A 119 8.33 0.21 -22.30
CA LEU A 119 9.54 -0.62 -22.29
C LEU A 119 9.12 -2.09 -22.22
N ILE A 120 9.28 -2.84 -23.32
CA ILE A 120 8.73 -4.18 -23.46
C ILE A 120 9.83 -5.21 -23.69
N GLY A 121 9.93 -6.19 -22.80
CA GLY A 121 10.85 -7.31 -22.90
C GLY A 121 12.33 -6.95 -22.73
N ALA A 122 12.64 -5.72 -22.30
CA ALA A 122 14.01 -5.25 -22.14
C ALA A 122 14.74 -6.04 -21.04
N PRO A 123 15.91 -6.65 -21.31
CA PRO A 123 16.64 -7.45 -20.31
C PRO A 123 17.11 -6.67 -19.09
N SER A 124 17.45 -5.39 -19.25
CA SER A 124 17.84 -4.52 -18.15
C SER A 124 17.31 -3.12 -18.36
N VAL A 125 16.63 -2.58 -17.36
CA VAL A 125 16.10 -1.22 -17.35
C VAL A 125 16.60 -0.49 -16.10
N GLN A 126 17.24 0.66 -16.29
CA GLN A 126 17.63 1.55 -15.20
C GLN A 126 16.93 2.89 -15.35
N ILE A 127 16.23 3.34 -14.31
CA ILE A 127 15.60 4.65 -14.24
C ILE A 127 16.16 5.38 -13.03
N LYS A 128 16.83 6.50 -13.25
CA LYS A 128 17.50 7.28 -12.21
C LYS A 128 17.02 8.72 -12.23
N PHE A 129 16.66 9.22 -11.05
CA PHE A 129 16.44 10.64 -10.82
C PHE A 129 17.55 11.13 -9.88
N THR A 130 18.43 11.98 -10.40
CA THR A 130 19.60 12.51 -9.68
C THR A 130 19.54 14.02 -9.57
N LYS A 131 19.48 14.54 -8.34
CA LYS A 131 19.42 15.97 -8.02
C LYS A 131 20.60 16.74 -8.56
N GLU A 132 21.80 16.16 -8.55
CA GLU A 132 23.04 16.81 -8.97
C GLU A 132 23.06 17.20 -10.45
N ASN A 133 22.32 16.47 -11.27
CA ASN A 133 22.25 16.70 -12.72
C ASN A 133 20.89 17.24 -13.16
N PHE A 134 19.95 17.43 -12.23
CA PHE A 134 18.62 17.90 -12.57
C PHE A 134 18.61 19.42 -12.74
N ASP A 135 18.44 19.84 -13.98
CA ASP A 135 18.51 21.23 -14.40
C ASP A 135 17.30 21.54 -15.28
N GLY A 136 16.24 22.09 -14.66
CA GLY A 136 15.00 22.43 -15.36
C GLY A 136 15.20 23.51 -16.44
N ASP A 137 16.21 24.37 -16.28
CA ASP A 137 16.53 25.43 -17.24
C ASP A 137 17.05 24.84 -18.55
N ARG A 138 17.73 23.68 -18.51
CA ARG A 138 18.14 22.97 -19.74
C ARG A 138 16.96 22.54 -20.60
N TRP A 139 15.90 22.04 -20.00
CA TRP A 139 14.69 21.68 -20.73
C TRP A 139 14.00 22.89 -21.32
N GLN A 140 13.90 23.98 -20.55
CA GLN A 140 13.38 25.24 -21.07
C GLN A 140 14.21 25.75 -22.26
N GLY A 141 15.54 25.67 -22.17
CA GLY A 141 16.46 26.00 -23.25
C GLY A 141 16.17 25.20 -24.53
N LEU A 142 16.00 23.87 -24.42
CA LEU A 142 15.64 23.02 -25.55
C LEU A 142 14.30 23.43 -26.18
N PHE A 143 13.30 23.69 -25.36
CA PHE A 143 11.98 24.07 -25.86
C PHE A 143 11.99 25.40 -26.61
N ILE A 144 12.76 26.37 -26.12
CA ILE A 144 12.97 27.65 -26.79
C ILE A 144 13.71 27.43 -28.12
N GLN A 145 14.77 26.61 -28.12
CA GLN A 145 15.56 26.30 -29.32
C GLN A 145 14.71 25.70 -30.45
N TYR A 146 13.73 24.85 -30.11
CA TYR A 146 12.85 24.19 -31.07
C TYR A 146 11.47 24.84 -31.23
N TYR A 147 11.28 26.06 -30.74
CA TYR A 147 10.03 26.83 -30.85
C TYR A 147 8.78 26.09 -30.36
N ILE A 148 8.93 25.25 -29.33
CA ILE A 148 7.81 24.51 -28.77
C ILE A 148 6.95 25.46 -27.93
N GLN A 149 5.75 25.73 -28.43
CA GLN A 149 4.76 26.57 -27.74
C GLN A 149 4.24 25.85 -26.48
N GLU A 150 3.91 26.63 -25.45
CA GLU A 150 3.37 26.14 -24.18
C GLU A 150 4.26 25.10 -23.45
N SER A 151 5.58 25.23 -23.58
CA SER A 151 6.58 24.34 -22.98
C SER A 151 6.41 24.12 -21.47
N TYR A 152 5.92 25.12 -20.73
CA TYR A 152 5.60 24.99 -19.31
C TYR A 152 4.57 23.88 -19.04
N ARG A 153 3.58 23.68 -19.92
CA ARG A 153 2.58 22.61 -19.80
C ARG A 153 3.18 21.23 -19.95
N LEU A 154 4.27 21.09 -20.71
CA LEU A 154 4.96 19.81 -20.86
C LEU A 154 5.70 19.38 -19.60
N LEU A 155 6.17 20.36 -18.80
CA LEU A 155 6.79 20.12 -17.50
C LEU A 155 5.75 19.80 -16.41
N GLU A 156 4.51 20.22 -16.60
CA GLU A 156 3.39 19.92 -15.69
C GLU A 156 2.74 18.54 -15.94
N LYS A 157 3.02 17.91 -17.09
CA LYS A 157 2.48 16.58 -17.41
C LYS A 157 3.06 15.50 -16.51
N GLU A 158 2.23 14.51 -16.23
CA GLU A 158 2.64 13.30 -15.50
C GLU A 158 3.69 12.52 -16.30
N ILE A 159 4.71 12.03 -15.61
CA ILE A 159 5.74 11.17 -16.19
C ILE A 159 5.25 9.74 -16.06
N LYS A 160 5.06 9.02 -17.16
CA LYS A 160 4.55 7.64 -17.14
C LYS A 160 5.54 6.65 -17.75
N PHE A 161 5.85 5.60 -17.00
CA PHE A 161 6.63 4.46 -17.45
C PHE A 161 5.77 3.20 -17.42
N ASN A 162 5.60 2.58 -18.58
CA ASN A 162 4.92 1.30 -18.73
C ASN A 162 5.97 0.22 -19.03
N ILE A 163 6.33 -0.60 -18.05
CA ILE A 163 7.42 -1.56 -18.11
C ILE A 163 6.86 -2.97 -18.06
N TYR A 164 7.11 -3.75 -19.11
CA TYR A 164 6.60 -5.10 -19.29
C TYR A 164 7.76 -6.08 -19.43
N ASP A 165 7.70 -7.13 -18.62
CA ASP A 165 8.62 -8.27 -18.65
C ASP A 165 10.11 -7.91 -18.53
N PRO A 166 10.54 -7.02 -17.60
CA PRO A 166 11.95 -6.77 -17.40
C PRO A 166 12.63 -7.98 -16.73
N LYS A 167 13.85 -8.34 -17.15
CA LYS A 167 14.65 -9.32 -16.38
C LYS A 167 15.30 -8.65 -15.16
N ASN A 168 15.86 -7.46 -15.37
CA ASN A 168 16.45 -6.62 -14.33
C ASN A 168 15.84 -5.23 -14.42
N LEU A 169 15.27 -4.73 -13.32
CA LEU A 169 14.75 -3.37 -13.21
C LEU A 169 15.34 -2.70 -11.98
N HIS A 170 15.90 -1.51 -12.17
CA HIS A 170 16.36 -0.67 -11.07
C HIS A 170 15.83 0.75 -11.23
N ILE A 171 14.97 1.18 -10.31
CA ILE A 171 14.45 2.55 -10.25
C ILE A 171 14.96 3.18 -8.96
N SER A 172 15.63 4.33 -9.07
CA SER A 172 16.13 5.03 -7.90
C SER A 172 16.06 6.55 -8.01
N SER A 173 15.84 7.20 -6.88
CA SER A 173 15.93 8.66 -6.75
C SER A 173 16.78 9.03 -5.54
N ASN A 174 17.48 10.15 -5.62
CA ASN A 174 18.11 10.80 -4.46
C ASN A 174 17.44 12.14 -4.11
N PHE A 175 16.29 12.43 -4.72
CA PHE A 175 15.51 13.60 -4.35
C PHE A 175 14.86 13.43 -2.98
N LEU A 176 14.74 14.55 -2.26
CA LEU A 176 13.79 14.62 -1.17
C LEU A 176 12.41 14.87 -1.76
N TYR A 177 11.41 14.11 -1.32
CA TYR A 177 10.04 14.24 -1.83
C TYR A 177 9.52 15.68 -1.91
N GLN A 178 9.80 16.51 -0.90
CA GLN A 178 9.32 17.90 -0.83
C GLN A 178 9.94 18.81 -1.93
N GLU A 179 11.01 18.35 -2.55
CA GLU A 179 11.75 19.01 -3.62
C GLU A 179 11.41 18.42 -5.00
N GLU A 180 10.57 17.39 -5.07
CA GLU A 180 10.21 16.72 -6.34
C GLU A 180 9.13 17.52 -7.07
N PHE A 181 9.54 18.17 -8.16
CA PHE A 181 8.62 18.86 -9.08
C PHE A 181 7.92 17.90 -10.05
N PHE A 182 8.32 16.63 -10.06
CA PHE A 182 7.80 15.62 -10.99
C PHE A 182 7.05 14.54 -10.23
N LYS A 183 6.03 13.99 -10.89
CA LYS A 183 5.07 13.04 -10.34
C LYS A 183 5.08 11.77 -11.18
N PRO A 184 6.07 10.87 -10.98
CA PRO A 184 6.20 9.69 -11.82
C PRO A 184 5.13 8.65 -11.49
N GLU A 185 4.61 8.05 -12.54
CA GLU A 185 3.74 6.88 -12.54
C GLU A 185 4.48 5.71 -13.16
N VAL A 186 4.51 4.60 -12.44
CA VAL A 186 5.20 3.40 -12.86
C VAL A 186 4.21 2.24 -12.90
N PHE A 187 4.05 1.64 -14.08
CA PHE A 187 3.24 0.46 -14.31
C PHE A 187 4.17 -0.71 -14.64
N LEU A 188 4.20 -1.70 -13.76
CA LEU A 188 5.03 -2.90 -13.86
C LEU A 188 4.14 -4.11 -14.10
N SER A 189 4.48 -4.89 -15.12
CA SER A 189 3.81 -6.16 -15.39
C SER A 189 4.83 -7.26 -15.69
N TYR A 190 4.65 -8.41 -15.05
CA TYR A 190 5.51 -9.58 -15.21
C TYR A 190 4.75 -10.73 -15.85
N LYS A 191 5.28 -11.25 -16.95
CA LYS A 191 4.86 -12.52 -17.52
C LYS A 191 5.29 -13.68 -16.62
N ALA A 192 4.47 -14.72 -16.62
CA ALA A 192 4.81 -15.97 -15.96
C ALA A 192 6.05 -16.61 -16.62
N GLY A 193 7.04 -16.96 -15.81
CA GLY A 193 8.27 -17.62 -16.24
C GLY A 193 9.48 -17.23 -15.40
N GLU A 194 10.61 -17.87 -15.66
CA GLU A 194 11.85 -17.73 -14.88
C GLU A 194 12.77 -16.58 -15.38
N ASP A 195 12.32 -15.81 -16.38
CA ASP A 195 13.16 -14.76 -16.98
C ASP A 195 13.38 -13.55 -16.05
N HIS A 196 12.47 -13.29 -15.11
CA HIS A 196 12.61 -12.21 -14.13
C HIS A 196 13.64 -12.58 -13.06
N ILE A 197 14.67 -11.75 -12.89
CA ILE A 197 15.74 -11.93 -11.91
C ILE A 197 15.58 -10.95 -10.74
N THR A 198 15.42 -9.66 -11.03
CA THR A 198 15.42 -8.62 -9.99
C THR A 198 14.64 -7.38 -10.42
N THR A 199 13.79 -6.88 -9.52
CA THR A 199 13.24 -5.54 -9.55
C THR A 199 13.55 -4.86 -8.22
N ILE A 200 14.24 -3.72 -8.27
CA ILE A 200 14.54 -2.88 -7.11
C ILE A 200 14.03 -1.47 -7.39
N VAL A 201 13.17 -0.97 -6.52
CA VAL A 201 12.66 0.39 -6.56
C VAL A 201 12.98 1.06 -5.23
N LYS A 202 13.89 2.03 -5.23
CA LYS A 202 14.51 2.54 -4.01
C LYS A 202 14.55 4.06 -3.92
N GLY A 203 14.08 4.59 -2.78
CA GLY A 203 14.23 6.02 -2.47
C GLY A 203 13.44 6.94 -3.39
N VAL A 204 12.36 6.46 -3.99
CA VAL A 204 11.56 7.20 -4.98
C VAL A 204 10.28 7.76 -4.36
N SER A 205 9.82 8.91 -4.86
CA SER A 205 8.44 9.34 -4.66
C SER A 205 7.65 9.20 -5.95
N LEU A 206 6.49 8.54 -5.87
CA LEU A 206 5.67 8.16 -7.01
C LEU A 206 4.24 8.69 -6.82
N ASN A 207 3.65 9.20 -7.90
CA ASN A 207 2.22 9.51 -7.96
C ASN A 207 1.40 8.23 -8.04
N ALA A 208 1.88 7.27 -8.82
CA ALA A 208 1.27 5.95 -8.89
C ALA A 208 2.33 4.86 -9.06
N LEU A 209 2.13 3.74 -8.38
CA LEU A 209 2.84 2.50 -8.62
C LEU A 209 1.81 1.39 -8.83
N SER A 210 1.87 0.73 -9.97
CA SER A 210 0.98 -0.37 -10.31
C SER A 210 1.80 -1.61 -10.63
N ILE A 211 1.53 -2.74 -9.96
CA ILE A 211 2.32 -3.97 -10.06
C ILE A 211 1.39 -5.14 -10.34
N SER A 212 1.74 -5.96 -11.32
CA SER A 212 0.96 -7.14 -11.71
C SER A 212 1.82 -8.28 -12.23
N GLY A 213 1.26 -9.49 -12.23
CA GLY A 213 1.87 -10.66 -12.84
C GLY A 213 2.65 -11.56 -11.89
N ASN A 214 3.53 -12.40 -12.45
CA ASN A 214 4.09 -13.56 -11.75
C ASN A 214 5.63 -13.55 -11.75
N PRO A 215 6.29 -12.65 -11.00
CA PRO A 215 7.75 -12.60 -10.96
C PRO A 215 8.35 -13.84 -10.29
N ALA A 216 9.44 -14.36 -10.86
CA ALA A 216 10.19 -15.50 -10.33
C ALA A 216 11.41 -15.10 -9.48
N GLY A 217 12.10 -14.03 -9.84
CA GLY A 217 13.18 -13.44 -9.05
C GLY A 217 12.72 -12.52 -7.91
N VAL A 218 13.64 -11.66 -7.46
CA VAL A 218 13.46 -10.76 -6.31
C VAL A 218 12.71 -9.49 -6.70
N VAL A 219 11.69 -9.09 -5.95
CA VAL A 219 10.99 -7.81 -6.12
C VAL A 219 11.05 -7.03 -4.81
N ALA A 220 11.81 -5.93 -4.78
CA ALA A 220 12.01 -5.13 -3.58
C ALA A 220 11.62 -3.65 -3.82
N PHE A 221 10.67 -3.16 -3.03
CA PHE A 221 10.34 -1.74 -2.95
C PHE A 221 10.83 -1.19 -1.61
N GLU A 222 11.78 -0.26 -1.64
CA GLU A 222 12.48 0.22 -0.45
C GLU A 222 12.41 1.74 -0.31
N ASN A 223 12.01 2.22 0.87
CA ASN A 223 12.03 3.65 1.22
C ASN A 223 11.30 4.51 0.18
N ALA A 224 10.11 4.08 -0.25
CA ALA A 224 9.35 4.76 -1.29
C ALA A 224 8.13 5.50 -0.71
N LYS A 225 7.84 6.67 -1.28
CA LYS A 225 6.64 7.44 -0.98
C LYS A 225 5.66 7.36 -2.14
N ILE A 226 4.50 6.76 -1.95
CA ILE A 226 3.61 6.41 -3.05
C ILE A 226 2.21 6.91 -2.75
N LYS A 227 1.71 7.86 -3.56
CA LYS A 227 0.34 8.37 -3.43
C LYS A 227 -0.70 7.29 -3.72
N SER A 228 -0.58 6.62 -4.87
CA SER A 228 -1.49 5.53 -5.27
C SER A 228 -0.72 4.23 -5.50
N LEU A 229 -0.89 3.24 -4.62
CA LEU A 229 -0.26 1.93 -4.74
C LEU A 229 -1.28 0.88 -5.18
N TYR A 230 -1.04 0.23 -6.32
CA TYR A 230 -1.89 -0.81 -6.88
C TYR A 230 -1.10 -2.10 -7.06
N ILE A 231 -1.57 -3.18 -6.46
CA ILE A 231 -1.07 -4.53 -6.64
C ILE A 231 -2.25 -5.36 -7.12
N TYR A 232 -2.21 -5.87 -8.35
CA TYR A 232 -3.34 -6.59 -8.92
C TYR A 232 -2.86 -7.78 -9.72
N ASP A 233 -3.57 -8.91 -9.63
CA ASP A 233 -3.18 -10.15 -10.30
C ASP A 233 -1.70 -10.49 -10.05
N PHE A 234 -1.25 -10.30 -8.81
CA PHE A 234 0.15 -10.47 -8.41
C PHE A 234 0.36 -11.80 -7.70
N TYR A 235 1.17 -12.67 -8.31
CA TYR A 235 1.42 -14.04 -7.85
C TYR A 235 2.93 -14.33 -7.87
N PRO A 236 3.71 -13.67 -7.00
CA PRO A 236 5.16 -13.88 -6.94
C PRO A 236 5.48 -15.32 -6.57
N THR A 237 6.50 -15.88 -7.22
CA THR A 237 7.09 -17.18 -6.88
C THR A 237 8.47 -17.04 -6.24
N GLY A 238 9.15 -15.92 -6.48
CA GLY A 238 10.34 -15.49 -5.75
C GLY A 238 10.05 -14.61 -4.54
N ASP A 239 11.11 -14.01 -4.01
CA ASP A 239 11.03 -13.10 -2.87
C ASP A 239 10.41 -11.77 -3.28
N ALA A 240 9.42 -11.30 -2.52
CA ALA A 240 8.81 -9.99 -2.75
C ALA A 240 8.66 -9.25 -1.42
N SER A 241 9.12 -8.00 -1.39
CA SER A 241 9.11 -7.17 -0.18
C SER A 241 8.76 -5.70 -0.45
N LEU A 242 8.05 -5.12 0.50
CA LEU A 242 7.72 -3.70 0.60
C LEU A 242 8.26 -3.19 1.93
N PHE A 243 9.34 -2.43 1.89
CA PHE A 243 10.05 -1.91 3.05
C PHE A 243 9.94 -0.37 3.13
N SER A 244 9.46 0.13 4.27
CA SER A 244 9.32 1.57 4.54
C SER A 244 8.51 2.31 3.48
N ILE A 245 7.27 1.87 3.28
CA ILE A 245 6.33 2.46 2.31
C ILE A 245 5.33 3.37 3.02
N ALA A 246 5.21 4.61 2.54
CA ALA A 246 4.28 5.60 3.08
C ALA A 246 3.62 6.39 1.94
N PRO A 247 2.45 7.01 2.17
CA PRO A 247 1.90 7.95 1.21
C PRO A 247 2.79 9.19 1.10
N VAL A 248 2.60 9.88 0.00
CA VAL A 248 3.50 10.97 -0.37
C VAL A 248 3.22 12.23 0.46
N SER A 249 1.96 12.52 0.73
CA SER A 249 1.51 13.44 1.80
C SER A 249 0.70 12.67 2.83
N LEU A 250 0.81 12.96 4.13
CA LEU A 250 0.06 12.22 5.17
C LEU A 250 -1.43 12.61 5.26
N SER A 251 -1.83 13.75 4.69
CA SER A 251 -3.17 14.30 4.82
C SER A 251 -3.93 14.40 3.49
N ASP A 252 -3.42 13.78 2.43
CA ASP A 252 -4.06 13.81 1.11
C ASP A 252 -5.17 12.74 1.01
N GLU A 253 -6.41 13.19 0.79
CA GLU A 253 -7.58 12.32 0.62
C GLU A 253 -7.49 11.45 -0.64
N GLU A 254 -6.62 11.81 -1.58
CA GLU A 254 -6.37 11.03 -2.79
C GLU A 254 -5.39 9.87 -2.59
N ASN A 255 -4.77 9.74 -1.40
CA ASN A 255 -3.89 8.62 -1.12
C ASN A 255 -4.65 7.30 -1.06
N LYS A 256 -4.27 6.35 -1.93
CA LYS A 256 -4.97 5.08 -2.08
C LYS A 256 -3.99 3.90 -2.11
N ILE A 257 -4.41 2.80 -1.51
CA ILE A 257 -3.77 1.50 -1.69
C ILE A 257 -4.82 0.46 -2.10
N GLY A 258 -4.56 -0.28 -3.17
CA GLY A 258 -5.42 -1.33 -3.69
C GLY A 258 -4.63 -2.61 -3.92
N ILE A 259 -5.07 -3.72 -3.31
CA ILE A 259 -4.47 -5.05 -3.48
C ILE A 259 -5.54 -6.05 -3.89
N HIS A 260 -5.56 -6.41 -5.18
CA HIS A 260 -6.66 -7.12 -5.83
C HIS A 260 -6.23 -8.44 -6.45
N ASN A 261 -7.07 -9.47 -6.37
CA ASN A 261 -6.89 -10.77 -7.02
C ASN A 261 -5.45 -11.31 -6.89
N SER A 262 -4.84 -11.18 -5.71
CA SER A 262 -3.41 -11.48 -5.53
C SER A 262 -3.19 -12.61 -4.54
N LYS A 263 -2.08 -13.34 -4.71
CA LYS A 263 -1.64 -14.36 -3.75
C LYS A 263 -0.33 -13.90 -3.13
N LEU A 264 -0.42 -13.35 -1.93
CA LEU A 264 0.71 -12.72 -1.23
C LEU A 264 1.34 -13.65 -0.19
N ASP A 265 1.28 -14.96 -0.42
CA ASP A 265 1.93 -15.93 0.46
C ASP A 265 3.46 -15.74 0.36
N GLY A 266 4.12 -15.42 1.48
CA GLY A 266 5.57 -15.16 1.52
C GLY A 266 5.99 -13.70 1.24
N VAL A 267 5.06 -12.84 0.83
CA VAL A 267 5.35 -11.42 0.58
C VAL A 267 5.54 -10.69 1.91
N GLU A 268 6.62 -9.92 2.02
CA GLU A 268 6.95 -9.17 3.22
C GLU A 268 6.53 -7.70 3.14
N PHE A 269 5.77 -7.26 4.13
CA PHE A 269 5.43 -5.87 4.38
C PHE A 269 6.14 -5.45 5.66
N ASP A 270 7.11 -4.56 5.55
CA ASP A 270 7.88 -4.05 6.69
C ASP A 270 7.81 -2.53 6.73
N ASN A 271 7.39 -1.99 7.88
CA ASN A 271 7.23 -0.55 8.09
C ASN A 271 6.33 0.12 7.02
N VAL A 272 5.21 -0.51 6.69
CA VAL A 272 4.19 0.04 5.77
C VAL A 272 3.13 0.80 6.56
N SER A 273 2.92 2.07 6.21
CA SER A 273 1.96 2.96 6.89
C SER A 273 0.56 2.86 6.27
N PHE A 274 -0.15 1.74 6.48
CA PHE A 274 -1.51 1.55 5.96
C PHE A 274 -2.48 2.60 6.51
N ASP A 275 -2.40 2.93 7.80
CA ASP A 275 -3.23 3.92 8.50
C ASP A 275 -3.26 5.33 7.86
N SER A 276 -2.15 5.68 7.19
CA SER A 276 -1.90 6.97 6.57
C SER A 276 -2.57 7.10 5.19
N TYR A 277 -3.04 6.01 4.59
CA TYR A 277 -3.83 6.06 3.37
C TYR A 277 -5.28 6.45 3.67
N ALA A 278 -5.90 7.24 2.78
CA ALA A 278 -7.29 7.63 2.90
C ALA A 278 -8.24 6.47 2.59
N LEU A 279 -7.85 5.61 1.64
CA LEU A 279 -8.61 4.44 1.21
C LEU A 279 -7.69 3.23 1.02
N ILE A 280 -8.09 2.10 1.60
CA ILE A 280 -7.37 0.82 1.54
C ILE A 280 -8.34 -0.23 0.99
N SER A 281 -8.06 -0.81 -0.17
CA SER A 281 -8.91 -1.85 -0.74
C SER A 281 -8.17 -3.15 -0.89
N PHE A 282 -8.66 -4.18 -0.20
CA PHE A 282 -8.21 -5.55 -0.37
C PHE A 282 -9.37 -6.36 -0.97
N TYR A 283 -9.21 -6.85 -2.19
CA TYR A 283 -10.29 -7.52 -2.91
C TYR A 283 -9.82 -8.86 -3.47
N ARG A 284 -10.46 -9.96 -3.05
CA ARG A 284 -10.12 -11.33 -3.50
C ARG A 284 -8.61 -11.66 -3.38
N THR A 285 -7.98 -11.15 -2.34
CA THR A 285 -6.55 -11.33 -2.08
C THR A 285 -6.32 -12.27 -0.91
N LYS A 286 -5.29 -13.13 -1.04
CA LYS A 286 -4.89 -14.06 0.00
C LYS A 286 -3.67 -13.52 0.76
N PHE A 287 -3.84 -13.30 2.07
CA PHE A 287 -2.80 -12.80 2.99
C PHE A 287 -2.33 -13.86 4.01
N SER A 288 -2.85 -15.08 3.94
CA SER A 288 -2.68 -16.07 5.02
C SER A 288 -1.24 -16.43 5.40
N LYS A 289 -0.28 -16.21 4.49
CA LYS A 289 1.16 -16.41 4.73
C LYS A 289 1.99 -15.16 4.40
N ALA A 290 1.35 -14.00 4.27
CA ALA A 290 2.08 -12.74 4.15
C ALA A 290 2.78 -12.43 5.48
N VAL A 291 3.87 -11.69 5.41
CA VAL A 291 4.66 -11.29 6.59
C VAL A 291 4.43 -9.81 6.83
N PHE A 292 3.98 -9.45 8.04
CA PHE A 292 3.78 -8.06 8.43
C PHE A 292 4.66 -7.75 9.64
N THR A 293 5.61 -6.84 9.46
CA THR A 293 6.57 -6.40 10.48
C THR A 293 6.47 -4.89 10.61
N SER A 294 6.37 -4.36 11.84
CA SER A 294 6.34 -2.90 12.12
C SER A 294 5.33 -2.08 11.28
N CYS A 295 4.26 -2.70 10.77
CA CYS A 295 3.27 -2.02 9.93
C CYS A 295 2.26 -1.26 10.80
N ASN A 296 1.88 -0.05 10.38
CA ASN A 296 0.85 0.73 11.06
C ASN A 296 -0.51 0.47 10.41
N PHE A 297 -1.41 -0.19 11.15
CA PHE A 297 -2.81 -0.35 10.78
C PHE A 297 -3.65 0.73 11.49
N PRO A 298 -4.86 1.06 10.99
CA PRO A 298 -5.77 1.94 11.72
C PRO A 298 -6.04 1.47 13.15
N GLU A 299 -6.54 2.36 14.02
CA GLU A 299 -6.67 2.06 15.45
C GLU A 299 -8.09 1.68 15.87
N ASP A 300 -9.13 2.08 15.12
CA ASP A 300 -10.53 1.90 15.51
C ASP A 300 -11.46 1.54 14.33
N TYR A 301 -12.63 0.99 14.66
CA TYR A 301 -13.56 0.51 13.63
C TYR A 301 -14.00 1.59 12.62
N GLU A 302 -14.12 2.84 13.07
CA GLU A 302 -14.48 3.96 12.20
C GLU A 302 -13.38 4.26 11.18
N THR A 303 -12.11 4.27 11.60
CA THR A 303 -10.95 4.39 10.70
C THR A 303 -10.70 3.12 9.88
N PHE A 304 -11.11 1.94 10.36
CA PHE A 304 -11.13 0.71 9.56
C PHE A 304 -12.23 0.68 8.50
N SER A 305 -13.21 1.60 8.52
CA SER A 305 -14.15 1.74 7.40
C SER A 305 -13.45 2.13 6.09
N LYS A 306 -12.21 2.65 6.18
CA LYS A 306 -11.30 2.84 5.05
C LYS A 306 -10.88 1.54 4.36
N PHE A 307 -11.02 0.38 5.03
CA PHE A 307 -10.80 -0.94 4.45
C PHE A 307 -12.04 -1.41 3.70
N VAL A 308 -11.98 -1.33 2.38
CA VAL A 308 -13.14 -1.57 1.51
C VAL A 308 -12.86 -2.75 0.57
N PRO A 309 -13.57 -3.89 0.66
CA PRO A 309 -13.42 -5.01 -0.26
C PRO A 309 -14.12 -4.75 -1.60
N ILE A 310 -13.61 -3.78 -2.37
CA ILE A 310 -14.14 -3.39 -3.68
C ILE A 310 -13.12 -3.64 -4.77
N GLU A 311 -13.63 -4.07 -5.93
CA GLU A 311 -12.82 -4.31 -7.12
C GLU A 311 -12.15 -3.04 -7.65
N ASN A 312 -12.75 -1.87 -7.45
CA ASN A 312 -12.20 -0.62 -7.97
C ASN A 312 -12.22 0.49 -6.92
N VAL A 313 -11.05 0.92 -6.47
CA VAL A 313 -10.88 2.00 -5.48
C VAL A 313 -11.34 3.38 -5.97
N HIS A 314 -11.50 3.56 -7.28
CA HIS A 314 -12.01 4.80 -7.86
C HIS A 314 -13.54 4.90 -7.76
N TYR A 315 -14.23 3.79 -7.40
CA TYR A 315 -15.68 3.75 -7.21
C TYR A 315 -16.04 3.14 -5.83
N PRO A 316 -15.73 3.83 -4.72
CA PRO A 316 -15.91 3.32 -3.37
C PRO A 316 -17.35 2.97 -3.00
N ASP A 317 -18.32 3.58 -3.67
CA ASP A 317 -19.74 3.42 -3.36
C ASP A 317 -20.37 2.13 -3.92
N LYS A 318 -19.68 1.43 -4.83
CA LYS A 318 -20.17 0.17 -5.41
C LYS A 318 -19.90 -1.02 -4.49
N LYS A 319 -20.70 -1.16 -3.44
CA LYS A 319 -20.62 -2.30 -2.51
C LYS A 319 -21.32 -3.53 -3.11
N SER A 320 -20.70 -4.70 -2.97
CA SER A 320 -21.31 -5.99 -3.35
C SER A 320 -22.23 -6.52 -2.24
N ASP A 321 -23.16 -7.41 -2.58
CA ASP A 321 -24.06 -8.04 -1.59
C ASP A 321 -23.29 -8.80 -0.49
N ASN A 322 -22.08 -9.31 -0.80
CA ASN A 322 -21.22 -10.04 0.13
C ASN A 322 -20.18 -9.16 0.84
N TYR A 323 -20.33 -7.84 0.80
CA TYR A 323 -19.35 -6.86 1.31
C TYR A 323 -18.89 -7.16 2.75
N ALA A 324 -19.83 -7.27 3.69
CA ALA A 324 -19.50 -7.48 5.11
C ALA A 324 -18.80 -8.83 5.36
N LYS A 325 -19.18 -9.86 4.59
CA LYS A 325 -18.55 -11.19 4.66
C LYS A 325 -17.12 -11.15 4.14
N ALA A 326 -16.88 -10.51 3.00
CA ALA A 326 -15.54 -10.37 2.44
C ALA A 326 -14.63 -9.57 3.40
N GLN A 327 -15.14 -8.49 3.98
CA GLN A 327 -14.40 -7.69 4.96
C GLN A 327 -14.02 -8.52 6.20
N TYR A 328 -14.97 -9.30 6.73
CA TYR A 328 -14.74 -10.23 7.83
C TYR A 328 -13.61 -11.23 7.54
N GLU A 329 -13.64 -11.88 6.37
CA GLU A 329 -12.64 -12.87 5.97
C GLU A 329 -11.24 -12.27 5.79
N ILE A 330 -11.14 -11.04 5.28
CA ILE A 330 -9.86 -10.32 5.16
C ILE A 330 -9.25 -10.07 6.54
N PHE A 331 -10.03 -9.57 7.50
CA PHE A 331 -9.54 -9.32 8.85
C PHE A 331 -9.11 -10.59 9.57
N LEU A 332 -9.78 -11.72 9.34
CA LEU A 332 -9.34 -13.01 9.86
C LEU A 332 -7.99 -13.46 9.28
N GLN A 333 -7.75 -13.23 7.99
CA GLN A 333 -6.47 -13.56 7.35
C GLN A 333 -5.34 -12.70 7.90
N LEU A 334 -5.55 -11.39 7.98
CA LEU A 334 -4.57 -10.45 8.54
C LEU A 334 -4.28 -10.75 10.02
N LYS A 335 -5.32 -11.04 10.81
CA LYS A 335 -5.18 -11.48 12.20
C LYS A 335 -4.24 -12.68 12.30
N LYS A 336 -4.50 -13.73 11.51
CA LYS A 336 -3.69 -14.95 11.52
C LYS A 336 -2.23 -14.65 11.16
N ALA A 337 -2.01 -13.86 10.11
CA ALA A 337 -0.67 -13.48 9.69
C ALA A 337 0.13 -12.74 10.79
N LEU A 338 -0.54 -11.90 11.60
CA LEU A 338 0.08 -11.23 12.75
C LEU A 338 0.31 -12.16 13.94
N GLU A 339 -0.62 -13.06 14.24
CA GLU A 339 -0.46 -14.06 15.32
C GLU A 339 0.70 -15.01 15.04
N ASP A 340 0.84 -15.47 13.79
CA ASP A 340 1.93 -16.34 13.34
C ASP A 340 3.33 -15.68 13.53
N ARG A 341 3.38 -14.35 13.67
CA ARG A 341 4.60 -13.57 13.95
C ARG A 341 4.71 -13.09 15.40
N GLY A 342 3.79 -13.48 16.26
CA GLY A 342 3.78 -13.09 17.68
C GLY A 342 3.31 -11.66 17.94
N ASN A 343 2.77 -10.94 16.94
CA ASN A 343 2.17 -9.63 17.12
C ASN A 343 0.72 -9.76 17.62
N TYR A 344 0.58 -10.28 18.84
CA TYR A 344 -0.73 -10.54 19.47
C TYR A 344 -1.52 -9.26 19.74
N TYR A 345 -0.86 -8.13 19.95
CA TYR A 345 -1.53 -6.86 20.22
C TYR A 345 -2.33 -6.37 19.02
N GLU A 346 -1.71 -6.28 17.84
CA GLU A 346 -2.40 -5.88 16.61
C GLU A 346 -3.40 -6.95 16.15
N ALA A 347 -3.07 -8.24 16.31
CA ALA A 347 -4.01 -9.32 16.03
C ALA A 347 -5.31 -9.21 16.85
N GLN A 348 -5.23 -8.79 18.12
CA GLN A 348 -6.42 -8.60 18.96
C GLN A 348 -7.27 -7.42 18.51
N LYS A 349 -6.65 -6.33 18.02
CA LYS A 349 -7.38 -5.23 17.39
C LYS A 349 -8.16 -5.75 16.18
N LEU A 350 -7.48 -6.43 15.26
CA LEU A 350 -8.11 -7.03 14.07
C LEU A 350 -9.21 -8.03 14.42
N GLN A 351 -9.05 -8.79 15.51
CA GLN A 351 -10.11 -9.66 16.00
C GLN A 351 -11.36 -8.88 16.40
N ALA A 352 -11.23 -7.80 17.19
CA ALA A 352 -12.36 -6.96 17.58
C ALA A 352 -13.08 -6.37 16.36
N ILE A 353 -12.32 -5.93 15.36
CA ILE A 353 -12.84 -5.38 14.10
C ILE A 353 -13.55 -6.45 13.28
N SER A 354 -13.00 -7.66 13.20
CA SER A 354 -13.64 -8.79 12.52
C SER A 354 -14.99 -9.12 13.15
N HIS A 355 -15.13 -9.04 14.47
CA HIS A 355 -16.40 -9.27 15.15
C HIS A 355 -17.45 -8.20 14.83
N GLU A 356 -17.02 -6.95 14.64
CA GLU A 356 -17.90 -5.88 14.22
C GLU A 356 -18.33 -6.04 12.74
N ALA A 357 -17.42 -6.47 11.86
CA ALA A 357 -17.77 -6.83 10.48
C ALA A 357 -18.74 -8.03 10.42
N LEU A 358 -18.54 -9.06 11.25
CA LEU A 358 -19.43 -10.22 11.38
C LEU A 358 -20.85 -9.81 11.79
N ARG A 359 -20.98 -8.80 12.68
CA ARG A 359 -22.28 -8.28 13.12
C ARG A 359 -23.11 -7.70 11.97
N GLN A 360 -22.45 -7.14 10.96
CA GLN A 360 -23.11 -6.52 9.81
C GLN A 360 -23.59 -7.51 8.74
N ILE A 361 -23.20 -8.79 8.84
CA ILE A 361 -23.66 -9.82 7.91
C ILE A 361 -25.15 -10.12 8.16
N GLU A 362 -25.97 -10.06 7.11
CA GLU A 362 -27.43 -10.20 7.22
C GLU A 362 -27.85 -11.55 7.82
N ASN A 363 -27.23 -12.63 7.35
CA ASN A 363 -27.58 -14.02 7.69
C ASN A 363 -27.11 -14.50 9.08
N VAL A 364 -26.47 -13.66 9.90
CA VAL A 364 -26.05 -14.05 11.25
C VAL A 364 -27.25 -14.07 12.20
N PRO A 365 -27.43 -15.12 13.03
CA PRO A 365 -28.54 -15.23 13.97
C PRO A 365 -28.68 -14.01 14.89
N PHE A 366 -29.91 -13.67 15.25
CA PHE A 366 -30.22 -12.50 16.08
C PHE A 366 -29.51 -12.55 17.44
N PHE A 367 -29.50 -13.71 18.10
CA PHE A 367 -28.83 -13.86 19.40
C PHE A 367 -27.31 -13.67 19.30
N ASP A 368 -26.68 -14.11 18.21
CA ASP A 368 -25.26 -13.88 17.98
C ASP A 368 -24.97 -12.39 17.74
N LYS A 369 -25.81 -11.69 16.98
CA LYS A 369 -25.72 -10.23 16.81
C LYS A 369 -25.87 -9.49 18.15
N ALA A 370 -26.79 -9.94 19.01
CA ALA A 370 -26.97 -9.38 20.34
C ALA A 370 -25.72 -9.59 21.21
N ILE A 371 -25.13 -10.79 21.20
CA ILE A 371 -23.88 -11.10 21.92
C ILE A 371 -22.73 -10.22 21.42
N LEU A 372 -22.57 -10.09 20.09
CA LEU A 372 -21.53 -9.23 19.50
C LEU A 372 -21.71 -7.77 19.93
N ARG A 373 -22.95 -7.26 19.91
CA ARG A 373 -23.27 -5.89 20.36
C ARG A 373 -23.00 -5.67 21.84
N ILE A 374 -23.38 -6.63 22.69
CA ILE A 374 -23.15 -6.58 24.13
C ILE A 374 -21.64 -6.60 24.44
N ASN A 375 -20.86 -7.43 23.75
CA ASN A 375 -19.40 -7.48 23.91
C ASN A 375 -18.73 -6.19 23.42
N ASN A 376 -19.15 -5.61 22.29
CA ASN A 376 -18.64 -4.31 21.85
C ASN A 376 -18.92 -3.23 22.92
N LEU A 377 -20.17 -3.12 23.37
CA LEU A 377 -20.59 -2.12 24.35
C LEU A 377 -19.86 -2.29 25.71
N SER A 378 -19.79 -3.52 26.21
CA SER A 378 -19.30 -3.79 27.56
C SER A 378 -17.78 -3.74 27.69
N ASN A 379 -17.01 -4.21 26.70
CA ASN A 379 -15.54 -4.23 26.80
C ASN A 379 -14.77 -4.05 25.47
N ASN A 380 -15.42 -3.57 24.42
CA ASN A 380 -14.82 -3.43 23.08
C ASN A 380 -14.19 -4.75 22.59
N HIS A 381 -14.94 -5.85 22.69
CA HIS A 381 -14.46 -7.20 22.37
C HIS A 381 -13.19 -7.61 23.14
N GLY A 382 -13.05 -7.13 24.38
CA GLY A 382 -11.92 -7.42 25.27
C GLY A 382 -10.76 -6.44 25.18
N LEU A 383 -10.83 -5.38 24.37
CA LEU A 383 -9.75 -4.40 24.27
C LEU A 383 -9.75 -3.36 25.41
N SER A 384 -10.93 -3.08 26.01
CA SER A 384 -11.11 -2.03 27.01
C SER A 384 -11.45 -2.58 28.40
N ILE A 385 -10.60 -2.29 29.39
CA ILE A 385 -10.84 -2.58 30.82
C ILE A 385 -11.67 -1.46 31.47
N LYS A 386 -11.58 -0.23 30.95
CA LYS A 386 -12.30 0.93 31.46
C LYS A 386 -13.82 0.79 31.31
N ARG A 387 -14.29 0.29 30.15
CA ARG A 387 -15.73 0.10 29.88
C ARG A 387 -16.43 -0.81 30.90
N PRO A 388 -15.93 -2.03 31.21
CA PRO A 388 -16.61 -2.88 32.17
C PRO A 388 -16.52 -2.34 33.60
N LEU A 389 -15.42 -1.66 33.96
CA LEU A 389 -15.29 -1.02 35.27
C LEU A 389 -16.30 0.13 35.47
N ILE A 390 -16.49 0.98 34.47
CA ILE A 390 -17.50 2.05 34.53
C ILE A 390 -18.90 1.45 34.51
N GLY A 391 -19.16 0.49 33.61
CA GLY A 391 -20.46 -0.19 33.51
C GLY A 391 -20.87 -0.89 34.81
N PHE A 392 -19.90 -1.49 35.51
CA PHE A 392 -20.07 -2.05 36.84
C PHE A 392 -20.71 -1.03 37.79
N PHE A 393 -20.08 0.14 38.00
CA PHE A 393 -20.59 1.15 38.93
C PHE A 393 -21.89 1.79 38.46
N VAL A 394 -22.02 2.06 37.16
CA VAL A 394 -23.23 2.68 36.57
C VAL A 394 -24.46 1.80 36.75
N ILE A 395 -24.31 0.48 36.82
CA ILE A 395 -25.44 -0.45 36.98
C ILE A 395 -25.62 -0.91 38.42
N SER A 396 -24.53 -1.19 39.15
CA SER A 396 -24.62 -1.66 40.53
C SER A 396 -25.19 -0.60 41.48
N ILE A 397 -24.83 0.68 41.31
CA ILE A 397 -25.28 1.76 42.21
C ILE A 397 -26.80 1.97 42.11
N PRO A 398 -27.41 2.16 40.91
CA PRO A 398 -28.87 2.28 40.80
C PRO A 398 -29.60 1.03 41.30
N LEU A 399 -29.08 -0.17 41.02
CA LEU A 399 -29.69 -1.41 41.53
C LEU A 399 -29.62 -1.50 43.05
N TYR A 400 -28.53 -1.04 43.65
CA TYR A 400 -28.41 -0.97 45.11
C TYR A 400 -29.40 0.03 45.71
N VAL A 401 -29.55 1.22 45.09
CA VAL A 401 -30.55 2.21 45.51
C VAL A 401 -31.97 1.64 45.39
N LEU A 402 -32.29 0.95 44.29
CA LEU A 402 -33.57 0.27 44.11
C LEU A 402 -33.78 -0.85 45.14
N TYR A 403 -32.74 -1.60 45.47
CA TYR A 403 -32.77 -2.62 46.51
C TYR A 403 -33.09 -2.01 47.87
N LEU A 404 -32.36 -0.96 48.29
CA LEU A 404 -32.59 -0.23 49.54
C LEU A 404 -34.00 0.37 49.62
N PHE A 405 -34.50 0.90 48.50
CA PHE A 405 -35.87 1.40 48.40
C PHE A 405 -36.89 0.27 48.60
N SER A 406 -36.67 -0.90 48.01
CA SER A 406 -37.58 -2.05 48.11
C SER A 406 -37.74 -2.59 49.54
N ILE A 407 -36.73 -2.41 50.40
CA ILE A 407 -36.75 -2.79 51.82
C ILE A 407 -37.01 -1.59 52.75
N ASN A 408 -37.40 -0.44 52.19
CA ASN A 408 -37.74 0.78 52.92
C ASN A 408 -36.62 1.31 53.85
N ARG A 409 -35.36 1.16 53.44
CA ARG A 409 -34.17 1.63 54.19
C ARG A 409 -33.69 3.02 53.78
N ILE A 410 -34.21 3.55 52.68
CA ILE A 410 -33.95 4.90 52.19
C ILE A 410 -35.27 5.57 51.81
N PHE A 411 -35.30 6.90 51.79
CA PHE A 411 -36.51 7.70 51.56
C PHE A 411 -37.64 7.41 52.58
N ASN A 412 -37.28 6.95 53.77
CA ASN A 412 -38.16 6.83 54.93
C ASN A 412 -37.99 8.09 55.83
N ALA A 413 -38.85 8.24 56.83
CA ALA A 413 -38.80 9.39 57.75
C ALA A 413 -37.66 9.29 58.80
N GLU A 414 -36.76 8.31 58.66
CA GLU A 414 -35.67 8.05 59.61
C GLU A 414 -34.40 8.84 59.25
N ASN A 415 -33.47 8.96 60.21
CA ASN A 415 -32.18 9.59 59.96
C ASN A 415 -31.35 8.75 58.99
N PHE A 416 -30.61 9.41 58.09
CA PHE A 416 -29.69 8.76 57.17
C PHE A 416 -28.67 7.90 57.94
N ASP A 417 -28.60 6.62 57.60
CA ASP A 417 -27.66 5.66 58.19
C ASP A 417 -26.39 5.56 57.30
N PRO A 418 -25.23 6.07 57.76
CA PRO A 418 -23.97 5.99 57.00
C PRO A 418 -23.49 4.55 56.77
N SER A 419 -23.94 3.58 57.57
CA SER A 419 -23.56 2.17 57.43
C SER A 419 -24.05 1.57 56.11
N LEU A 420 -25.12 2.14 55.52
CA LEU A 420 -25.66 1.76 54.21
C LEU A 420 -24.63 1.92 53.08
N ILE A 421 -23.63 2.79 53.23
CA ILE A 421 -22.53 2.89 52.26
C ILE A 421 -21.65 1.64 52.33
N GLY A 422 -21.37 1.14 53.53
CA GLY A 422 -20.59 -0.08 53.73
C GLY A 422 -21.29 -1.32 53.15
N TYR A 423 -22.60 -1.41 53.33
CA TYR A 423 -23.41 -2.52 52.80
C TYR A 423 -23.48 -2.59 51.27
N TYR A 424 -23.10 -1.54 50.55
CA TYR A 424 -22.93 -1.61 49.10
C TYR A 424 -21.89 -2.65 48.70
N PHE A 425 -20.79 -2.78 49.46
CA PHE A 425 -19.75 -3.78 49.17
C PHE A 425 -20.23 -5.21 49.43
N SER A 426 -21.12 -5.40 50.41
CA SER A 426 -21.80 -6.68 50.63
C SER A 426 -22.79 -6.99 49.51
N PHE A 427 -23.48 -5.98 48.96
CA PHE A 427 -24.43 -6.15 47.87
C PHE A 427 -23.77 -6.57 46.55
N ILE A 428 -22.62 -5.98 46.21
CA ILE A 428 -21.89 -6.32 44.98
C ILE A 428 -21.14 -7.67 45.06
N ASP A 429 -20.99 -8.26 46.26
CA ASP A 429 -20.47 -9.62 46.40
C ASP A 429 -21.50 -10.61 45.85
N ILE A 430 -21.19 -11.24 44.71
CA ILE A 430 -22.11 -12.19 44.06
C ILE A 430 -22.47 -13.41 44.93
N THR A 431 -21.72 -13.67 46.00
CA THR A 431 -21.91 -14.81 46.92
C THR A 431 -22.67 -14.46 48.19
N HIS A 432 -23.07 -13.20 48.38
CA HIS A 432 -23.75 -12.79 49.59
C HIS A 432 -25.11 -13.51 49.77
N ARG A 433 -25.46 -13.80 51.03
CA ARG A 433 -26.75 -14.38 51.39
C ARG A 433 -27.84 -13.34 51.25
N VAL A 434 -29.03 -13.76 50.81
CA VAL A 434 -30.17 -12.84 50.60
C VAL A 434 -30.46 -11.97 51.83
N ASP A 435 -30.25 -12.49 53.04
CA ASP A 435 -30.44 -11.82 54.32
C ASP A 435 -29.23 -11.00 54.83
N PHE A 436 -28.36 -10.51 53.93
CA PHE A 436 -27.15 -9.76 54.31
C PHE A 436 -27.41 -8.40 54.98
N LEU A 437 -28.60 -7.82 54.80
CA LEU A 437 -28.97 -6.49 55.33
C LEU A 437 -30.24 -6.52 56.21
N VAL A 438 -31.20 -7.39 55.90
CA VAL A 438 -32.46 -7.52 56.64
C VAL A 438 -32.87 -8.98 56.74
N GLU A 439 -33.66 -9.31 57.77
CA GLU A 439 -34.19 -10.66 57.95
C GLU A 439 -35.15 -11.06 56.84
N LYS A 440 -35.24 -12.37 56.58
CA LYS A 440 -36.03 -12.92 55.46
C LYS A 440 -37.51 -12.53 55.45
N GLY A 441 -38.09 -12.26 56.62
CA GLY A 441 -39.48 -11.83 56.76
C GLY A 441 -39.78 -10.44 56.20
N GLN A 442 -38.74 -9.63 55.92
CA GLN A 442 -38.88 -8.27 55.40
C GLN A 442 -38.77 -8.18 53.87
N PHE A 443 -38.56 -9.30 53.17
CA PHE A 443 -38.43 -9.30 51.72
C PHE A 443 -39.78 -9.28 51.01
N ALA A 444 -39.97 -8.30 50.14
CA ALA A 444 -40.95 -8.40 49.07
C ALA A 444 -40.40 -9.27 47.92
N TRP A 445 -41.27 -9.85 47.10
CA TRP A 445 -40.82 -10.56 45.89
C TRP A 445 -39.96 -9.64 45.00
N TRP A 446 -40.34 -8.38 44.83
CA TRP A 446 -39.54 -7.42 44.06
C TRP A 446 -38.11 -7.23 44.59
N THR A 447 -37.90 -7.30 45.92
CA THR A 447 -36.55 -7.24 46.50
C THR A 447 -35.68 -8.40 46.03
N LEU A 448 -36.23 -9.61 45.99
CA LEU A 448 -35.52 -10.80 45.50
C LEU A 448 -35.20 -10.67 44.00
N ILE A 449 -36.16 -10.18 43.19
CA ILE A 449 -35.92 -9.98 41.76
C ILE A 449 -34.78 -8.99 41.54
N ILE A 450 -34.77 -7.87 42.27
CA ILE A 450 -33.71 -6.85 42.18
C ILE A 450 -32.36 -7.45 42.57
N ASP A 451 -32.28 -8.18 43.69
CA ASP A 451 -31.05 -8.82 44.17
C ASP A 451 -30.49 -9.82 43.15
N TYR A 452 -31.31 -10.75 42.67
CA TYR A 452 -30.87 -11.74 41.68
C TYR A 452 -30.48 -11.09 40.34
N THR A 453 -31.21 -10.07 39.91
CA THR A 453 -30.87 -9.31 38.70
C THR A 453 -29.52 -8.59 38.88
N ALA A 454 -29.29 -7.98 40.05
CA ALA A 454 -28.02 -7.36 40.38
C ALA A 454 -26.87 -8.36 40.37
N LYS A 455 -27.03 -9.55 40.96
CA LYS A 455 -26.03 -10.63 40.92
C LYS A 455 -25.65 -11.01 39.49
N ILE A 456 -26.64 -11.17 38.61
CA ILE A 456 -26.41 -11.49 37.19
C ILE A 456 -25.64 -10.36 36.50
N MET A 457 -26.08 -9.10 36.67
CA MET A 457 -25.47 -7.95 36.01
C MET A 457 -24.05 -7.66 36.53
N VAL A 458 -23.85 -7.70 37.84
CA VAL A 458 -22.54 -7.54 38.49
C VAL A 458 -21.60 -8.67 38.07
N GLY A 459 -22.06 -9.92 38.12
CA GLY A 459 -21.30 -11.08 37.64
C GLY A 459 -20.89 -10.95 36.17
N PHE A 460 -21.79 -10.44 35.32
CA PHE A 460 -21.49 -10.15 33.92
C PHE A 460 -20.37 -9.11 33.77
N PHE A 461 -20.40 -7.98 34.47
CA PHE A 461 -19.33 -6.98 34.37
C PHE A 461 -18.00 -7.45 34.94
N ILE A 462 -18.01 -8.23 36.03
CA ILE A 462 -16.81 -8.89 36.55
C ILE A 462 -16.22 -9.82 35.50
N TYR A 463 -17.05 -10.64 34.85
CA TYR A 463 -16.60 -11.52 33.76
C TYR A 463 -15.99 -10.71 32.60
N GLN A 464 -16.64 -9.63 32.16
CA GLN A 464 -16.14 -8.80 31.07
C GLN A 464 -14.83 -8.09 31.42
N PHE A 465 -14.69 -7.66 32.68
CA PHE A 465 -13.45 -7.10 33.21
C PHE A 465 -12.31 -8.13 33.17
N ILE A 466 -12.54 -9.35 33.67
CA ILE A 466 -11.56 -10.44 33.63
C ILE A 466 -11.18 -10.78 32.19
N SER A 467 -12.15 -10.87 31.28
CA SER A 467 -11.90 -11.16 29.86
C SER A 467 -11.00 -10.10 29.20
N ALA A 468 -11.24 -8.81 29.50
CA ALA A 468 -10.44 -7.70 28.99
C ALA A 468 -9.06 -7.61 29.66
N PHE A 469 -8.96 -7.92 30.95
CA PHE A 469 -7.68 -7.98 31.67
C PHE A 469 -6.77 -9.08 31.13
N ARG A 470 -7.35 -10.24 30.80
CA ARG A 470 -6.63 -11.38 30.23
C ARG A 470 -6.16 -11.17 28.79
N LYS A 471 -6.38 -10.02 28.16
CA LYS A 471 -6.03 -9.78 26.75
C LYS A 471 -4.57 -10.14 26.43
N TYR A 472 -3.61 -9.78 27.28
CA TYR A 472 -2.19 -10.12 27.06
C TYR A 472 -1.78 -11.53 27.50
N GLY A 473 -2.69 -12.29 28.12
CA GLY A 473 -2.44 -13.65 28.64
C GLY A 473 -3.21 -14.75 27.92
N LYS A 474 -4.02 -14.40 26.91
CA LYS A 474 -4.68 -15.38 26.02
C LYS A 474 -3.61 -15.91 25.07
N ARG A 475 -3.08 -17.09 25.38
CA ARG A 475 -2.34 -17.94 24.45
C ARG A 475 -3.26 -19.01 23.92
#